data_AF-A0A953WIC3-F1
#
_entry.id   AF-A0A953WIC3-F1
#
_cell.length_a   1.000
_cell.length_b   1.000
_cell.length_c   1.000
_cell.angle_alpha   90.00
_cell.angle_beta   90.00
_cell.angle_gamma   90.00
#
_symmetry.space_group_name_H-M   'P 1'
#
loop_
_entity.id
_entity.type
_entity.pdbx_description
1 polymer ?
#
loop_
_entity_poly.entity_id
_entity_poly.type
_entity_poly.pdbx_seq_one_letter_code
_entity_poly.pdbx_strand_id
1 'polypeptide(L)'
;MKLAEIKKLQRLAKAKTDGEKSRYGAVKKRQDDFLAAADAHAEASARPFEPEGEASGADLMLHGRYLEQLTRAEKLCRKAAHALEPEKAARRRALQRTLGEENAWEKIGDRVATARRAKAQDFEESRRSEFILNARSGEKSGAGGD
;
A
#
# COMPACT_ATOMS: atom_id res chain seq x y z
N MET A 1 28.49 3.45 1.59
CA MET A 1 27.20 3.69 2.29
C MET A 1 27.12 2.82 3.53
N LYS A 2 26.73 3.37 4.70
CA LYS A 2 26.67 2.61 5.97
C LYS A 2 25.32 1.88 6.09
N LEU A 3 25.27 0.68 6.68
CA LEU A 3 24.00 -0.06 6.86
C LEU A 3 22.95 0.72 7.67
N ALA A 4 23.38 1.54 8.63
CA ALA A 4 22.49 2.42 9.39
C ALA A 4 21.77 3.45 8.49
N GLU A 5 22.47 3.96 7.47
CA GLU A 5 21.94 4.90 6.50
C GLU A 5 20.91 4.24 5.59
N ILE A 6 21.19 3.01 5.12
CA ILE A 6 20.23 2.21 4.35
C ILE A 6 18.95 1.95 5.15
N LYS A 7 19.09 1.52 6.42
CA LYS A 7 17.93 1.30 7.31
C LYS A 7 17.12 2.58 7.52
N LYS A 8 17.78 3.74 7.62
CA LYS A 8 17.09 5.05 7.72
C LYS A 8 16.30 5.33 6.44
N LEU A 9 16.90 5.13 5.26
CA LEU A 9 16.25 5.36 3.97
C LEU A 9 15.07 4.39 3.73
N GLN A 10 15.20 3.13 4.13
CA GLN A 10 14.11 2.15 4.12
C GLN A 10 12.91 2.61 4.97
N ARG A 11 13.16 3.08 6.21
CA ARG A 11 12.10 3.62 7.08
C ARG A 11 11.41 4.84 6.46
N LEU A 12 12.18 5.74 5.85
CA LEU A 12 11.64 6.91 5.18
C LEU A 12 10.80 6.53 3.95
N ALA A 13 11.26 5.58 3.14
CA ALA A 13 10.52 5.09 1.99
C ALA A 13 9.19 4.45 2.43
N LYS A 14 9.21 3.57 3.43
CA LYS A 14 8.01 2.96 4.02
C LYS A 14 7.03 4.01 4.56
N ALA A 15 7.52 4.99 5.31
CA ALA A 15 6.67 6.07 5.84
C ALA A 15 5.99 6.89 4.73
N LYS A 16 6.69 7.15 3.61
CA LYS A 16 6.09 7.79 2.43
C LYS A 16 5.03 6.90 1.79
N THR A 17 5.31 5.62 1.60
CA THR A 17 4.35 4.65 1.07
C THR A 17 3.09 4.60 1.91
N ASP A 18 3.21 4.50 3.24
CA ASP A 18 2.06 4.43 4.14
C ASP A 18 1.23 5.73 4.12
N GLY A 19 1.90 6.88 4.01
CA GLY A 19 1.24 8.15 3.75
C GLY A 19 0.45 8.18 2.44
N GLU A 20 1.01 7.67 1.34
CA GLU A 20 0.30 7.57 0.06
C GLU A 20 -0.83 6.53 0.08
N LYS A 21 -0.67 5.40 0.80
CA LYS A 21 -1.77 4.42 1.00
C LYS A 21 -2.96 5.08 1.70
N SER A 22 -2.70 5.86 2.75
CA SER A 22 -3.74 6.59 3.48
C SER A 22 -4.46 7.60 2.57
N ARG A 23 -3.71 8.41 1.81
CA ARG A 23 -4.29 9.39 0.87
C ARG A 23 -5.12 8.72 -0.22
N TYR A 24 -4.60 7.66 -0.83
CA TYR A 24 -5.34 6.87 -1.82
C TYR A 24 -6.61 6.26 -1.21
N GLY A 25 -6.50 5.66 -0.03
CA GLY A 25 -7.62 5.09 0.72
C GLY A 25 -8.71 6.13 1.02
N ALA A 26 -8.33 7.35 1.38
CA ALA A 26 -9.28 8.44 1.65
C ALA A 26 -10.03 8.92 0.39
N VAL A 27 -9.38 8.97 -0.77
CA VAL A 27 -10.06 9.28 -2.05
C VAL A 27 -10.96 8.14 -2.45
N LYS A 28 -10.49 6.90 -2.35
CA LYS A 28 -11.29 5.70 -2.65
C LYS A 28 -12.54 5.66 -1.78
N LYS A 29 -12.41 5.82 -0.46
CA LYS A 29 -13.54 5.83 0.47
C LYS A 29 -14.56 6.90 0.11
N ARG A 30 -14.13 8.14 -0.15
CA ARG A 30 -15.04 9.22 -0.57
C ARG A 30 -15.80 8.89 -1.85
N GLN A 31 -15.14 8.24 -2.81
CA GLN A 31 -15.80 7.79 -4.03
C GLN A 31 -16.82 6.69 -3.75
N ASP A 32 -16.43 5.68 -2.96
CA ASP A 32 -17.31 4.57 -2.58
C ASP A 32 -18.54 5.09 -1.80
N ASP A 33 -18.36 6.09 -0.93
CA ASP A 33 -19.45 6.73 -0.18
C ASP A 33 -20.45 7.44 -1.14
N PHE A 34 -19.97 8.13 -2.18
CA PHE A 34 -20.85 8.73 -3.19
C PHE A 34 -21.60 7.68 -4.02
N LEU A 35 -20.95 6.57 -4.37
CA LEU A 35 -21.60 5.48 -5.10
C LEU A 35 -22.66 4.81 -4.24
N ALA A 36 -22.35 4.52 -2.98
CA ALA A 36 -23.31 3.96 -2.03
C ALA A 36 -24.53 4.87 -1.84
N ALA A 37 -24.32 6.19 -1.72
CA ALA A 37 -25.42 7.16 -1.65
C ALA A 37 -26.26 7.17 -2.94
N ALA A 38 -25.63 7.10 -4.11
CA ALA A 38 -26.35 6.99 -5.37
C ALA A 38 -27.22 5.72 -5.43
N ASP A 39 -26.66 4.58 -5.03
CA ASP A 39 -27.38 3.31 -5.04
C ASP A 39 -28.53 3.32 -4.03
N ALA A 40 -28.37 3.97 -2.87
CA ALA A 40 -29.47 4.19 -1.92
C ALA A 40 -30.60 5.06 -2.50
N HIS A 41 -30.27 6.12 -3.25
CA HIS A 41 -31.27 6.93 -3.94
C HIS A 41 -31.98 6.15 -5.05
N ALA A 42 -31.24 5.34 -5.81
CA ALA A 42 -31.79 4.46 -6.83
C ALA A 42 -32.75 3.43 -6.22
N GLU A 43 -32.35 2.76 -5.14
CA GLU A 43 -33.20 1.82 -4.40
C GLU A 43 -34.46 2.52 -3.87
N ALA A 44 -34.32 3.69 -3.25
CA ALA A 44 -35.45 4.45 -2.75
C ALA A 44 -36.43 4.86 -3.86
N SER A 45 -35.93 5.19 -5.05
CA SER A 45 -36.77 5.53 -6.21
C SER A 45 -37.47 4.34 -6.85
N ALA A 46 -36.94 3.12 -6.65
CA ALA A 46 -37.52 1.88 -7.13
C ALA A 46 -38.60 1.32 -6.20
N ARG A 47 -38.74 1.86 -4.98
CA ARG A 47 -39.76 1.41 -4.02
C ARG A 47 -41.16 1.76 -4.54
N PRO A 48 -42.09 0.79 -4.54
CA PRO A 48 -43.46 1.05 -4.98
C PRO A 48 -44.13 2.09 -4.09
N PHE A 49 -45.02 2.89 -4.70
CA PHE A 49 -45.89 3.80 -3.95
C PHE A 49 -47.02 2.99 -3.31
N GLU A 50 -47.03 2.91 -2.00
CA GLU A 50 -48.04 2.18 -1.21
C GLU A 50 -48.83 3.18 -0.34
N PRO A 51 -49.94 3.75 -0.83
CA PRO A 51 -50.77 4.65 -0.06
C PRO A 51 -51.61 3.89 0.96
N GLU A 52 -51.72 4.44 2.18
CA GLU A 52 -52.68 3.96 3.19
C GLU A 52 -54.10 4.46 2.83
N GLY A 53 -54.74 3.84 1.83
CA GLY A 53 -56.11 4.18 1.38
C GLY A 53 -56.19 4.65 -0.07
N GLU A 54 -57.28 5.33 -0.43
CA GLU A 54 -57.43 5.92 -1.77
C GLU A 54 -56.44 7.08 -1.95
N ALA A 55 -55.48 6.92 -2.85
CA ALA A 55 -54.54 7.98 -3.19
C ALA A 55 -55.26 9.14 -3.87
N SER A 56 -55.14 10.34 -3.31
CA SER A 56 -55.59 11.54 -3.99
C SER A 56 -54.65 11.90 -5.14
N GLY A 57 -55.14 12.71 -6.10
CA GLY A 57 -54.29 13.28 -7.15
C GLY A 57 -53.13 14.12 -6.60
N ALA A 58 -53.28 14.71 -5.41
CA ALA A 58 -52.21 15.44 -4.73
C ALA A 58 -51.10 14.50 -4.23
N ASP A 59 -51.45 13.32 -3.71
CA ASP A 59 -50.49 12.32 -3.22
C ASP A 59 -49.63 11.79 -4.36
N LEU A 60 -50.26 11.50 -5.51
CA LEU A 60 -49.55 11.06 -6.71
C LEU A 60 -48.59 12.13 -7.25
N MET A 61 -49.01 13.41 -7.25
CA MET A 61 -48.14 14.52 -7.66
C MET A 61 -46.96 14.73 -6.70
N LEU A 62 -47.19 14.62 -5.39
CA LEU A 62 -46.13 14.74 -4.38
C LEU A 62 -45.12 13.59 -4.53
N HIS A 63 -45.61 12.36 -4.70
CA HIS A 63 -44.75 11.20 -4.93
C HIS A 63 -43.93 11.34 -6.21
N GLY A 64 -44.53 11.80 -7.32
CA GLY A 64 -43.80 12.07 -8.56
C GLY A 64 -42.65 13.07 -8.38
N ARG A 65 -42.90 14.19 -7.68
CA ARG A 65 -41.84 15.17 -7.36
C ARG A 65 -40.73 14.57 -6.49
N TYR A 66 -41.09 13.70 -5.55
CA TYR A 66 -40.13 13.01 -4.71
C TYR A 66 -39.23 12.07 -5.52
N LEU A 67 -39.80 11.30 -6.46
CA LEU A 67 -39.03 10.45 -7.37
C LEU A 67 -38.07 11.25 -8.26
N GLU A 68 -38.50 12.41 -8.78
CA GLU A 68 -37.64 13.31 -9.53
C GLU A 68 -36.45 13.83 -8.70
N GLN A 69 -36.69 14.16 -7.43
CA GLN A 69 -35.64 14.58 -6.50
C GLN A 69 -34.64 13.46 -6.24
N LEU A 70 -35.10 12.24 -5.97
CA LEU A 70 -34.22 11.08 -5.78
C LEU A 70 -33.38 10.79 -7.03
N THR A 71 -34.01 10.80 -8.21
CA THR A 71 -33.31 10.59 -9.48
C THR A 71 -32.24 11.66 -9.73
N ARG A 72 -32.54 12.92 -9.38
CA ARG A 72 -31.56 14.00 -9.47
C ARG A 72 -30.41 13.81 -8.48
N ALA A 73 -30.71 13.42 -7.24
CA ALA A 73 -29.72 13.16 -6.21
C ALA A 73 -28.78 12.01 -6.62
N GLU A 74 -29.32 10.89 -7.12
CA GLU A 74 -28.55 9.78 -7.68
C GLU A 74 -27.55 10.28 -8.73
N LYS A 75 -28.02 11.02 -9.74
CA LYS A 75 -27.17 11.55 -10.81
C LYS A 75 -26.06 12.46 -10.28
N LEU A 76 -26.35 13.29 -9.29
CA LEU A 76 -25.36 14.17 -8.66
C LEU A 76 -24.29 13.36 -7.92
N CYS A 77 -24.70 12.35 -7.15
CA CYS A 77 -23.79 11.46 -6.45
C CYS A 77 -22.88 10.68 -7.42
N ARG A 78 -23.44 10.09 -8.49
CA ARG A 78 -22.63 9.43 -9.53
C ARG A 78 -21.65 10.40 -10.19
N LYS A 79 -22.09 11.62 -10.51
CA LYS A 79 -21.22 12.66 -11.09
C LYS A 79 -20.07 13.03 -10.13
N ALA A 80 -20.35 13.17 -8.83
CA ALA A 80 -19.34 13.44 -7.82
C ALA A 80 -18.34 12.27 -7.69
N ALA A 81 -18.81 11.03 -7.72
CA ALA A 81 -17.95 9.85 -7.74
C ALA A 81 -17.03 9.81 -8.98
N HIS A 82 -17.54 10.15 -10.17
CA HIS A 82 -16.74 10.23 -11.39
C HIS A 82 -15.72 11.37 -11.35
N ALA A 83 -16.06 12.51 -10.73
CA ALA A 83 -15.14 13.63 -10.58
C ALA A 83 -13.89 13.29 -9.74
N LEU A 84 -13.96 12.25 -8.90
CA LEU A 84 -12.84 11.77 -8.09
C LEU A 84 -11.89 10.82 -8.86
N GLU A 85 -12.25 10.31 -10.04
CA GLU A 85 -11.42 9.37 -10.81
C GLU A 85 -10.03 9.92 -11.17
N PRO A 86 -9.88 11.16 -11.65
CA PRO A 86 -8.56 11.74 -11.93
C PRO A 86 -7.67 11.81 -10.68
N GLU A 87 -8.23 12.23 -9.54
CA GLU A 87 -7.49 12.28 -8.28
C GLU A 87 -7.09 10.87 -7.84
N LYS A 88 -8.02 9.91 -7.88
CA LYS A 88 -7.77 8.50 -7.54
C LYS A 88 -6.67 7.90 -8.41
N ALA A 89 -6.69 8.17 -9.72
CA ALA A 89 -5.67 7.73 -10.66
C ALA A 89 -4.31 8.37 -10.35
N ALA A 90 -4.26 9.67 -10.06
CA ALA A 90 -3.04 10.37 -9.67
C ALA A 90 -2.44 9.80 -8.37
N ARG A 91 -3.29 9.55 -7.35
CA ARG A 91 -2.87 8.92 -6.08
C ARG A 91 -2.39 7.49 -6.29
N ARG A 92 -3.03 6.71 -7.15
CA ARG A 92 -2.58 5.36 -7.51
C ARG A 92 -1.17 5.38 -8.13
N ARG A 93 -0.90 6.31 -9.05
CA ARG A 93 0.44 6.47 -9.65
C ARG A 93 1.48 6.91 -8.61
N ALA A 94 1.12 7.81 -7.70
CA ALA A 94 2.00 8.22 -6.60
C ALA A 94 2.33 7.05 -5.65
N LEU A 95 1.33 6.24 -5.29
CA LEU A 95 1.51 5.02 -4.51
C LEU A 95 2.42 4.00 -5.23
N GLN A 96 2.24 3.80 -6.53
CA GLN A 96 3.11 2.91 -7.31
C GLN A 96 4.57 3.38 -7.29
N ARG A 97 4.82 4.68 -7.40
CA ARG A 97 6.18 5.24 -7.31
C ARG A 97 6.82 5.00 -5.95
N THR A 98 6.09 5.27 -4.86
CA THR A 98 6.60 5.09 -3.49
C THR A 98 6.84 3.62 -3.15
N LEU A 99 5.97 2.70 -3.60
CA LEU A 99 6.21 1.26 -3.53
C LEU A 99 7.45 0.83 -4.31
N GLY A 100 7.68 1.43 -5.48
CA GLY A 100 8.90 1.20 -6.27
C GLY A 100 10.16 1.62 -5.51
N GLU A 101 10.13 2.79 -4.86
CA GLU A 101 11.23 3.28 -4.01
C GLU A 101 11.47 2.36 -2.80
N GLU A 102 10.41 1.94 -2.10
CA GLU A 102 10.49 1.03 -0.96
C GLU A 102 11.15 -0.31 -1.34
N ASN A 103 10.68 -0.93 -2.43
CA ASN A 103 11.24 -2.18 -2.96
C ASN A 103 12.71 -2.02 -3.40
N ALA A 104 13.08 -0.86 -3.95
CA ALA A 104 14.47 -0.59 -4.33
C ALA A 104 15.38 -0.53 -3.10
N TRP A 105 14.95 0.15 -2.04
CA TRP A 105 15.70 0.24 -0.78
C TRP A 105 15.78 -1.09 -0.04
N GLU A 106 14.74 -1.92 -0.11
CA GLU A 106 14.75 -3.29 0.40
C GLU A 106 15.84 -4.13 -0.30
N LYS A 107 15.82 -4.17 -1.64
CA LYS A 107 16.83 -4.88 -2.45
C LYS A 107 18.26 -4.43 -2.17
N ILE A 108 18.48 -3.12 -2.01
CA ILE A 108 19.80 -2.57 -1.66
C ILE A 108 20.21 -3.05 -0.27
N GLY A 109 19.29 -3.03 0.70
CA GLY A 109 19.53 -3.54 2.05
C GLY A 109 19.93 -5.01 2.06
N ASP A 110 19.21 -5.84 1.31
CA ASP A 110 19.49 -7.27 1.21
C ASP A 110 20.85 -7.55 0.58
N ARG A 111 21.18 -6.86 -0.53
CA ARG A 111 22.49 -6.98 -1.17
C ARG A 111 23.63 -6.62 -0.22
N VAL A 112 23.48 -5.54 0.55
CA VAL A 112 24.49 -5.12 1.53
C VAL A 112 24.58 -6.09 2.71
N ALA A 113 23.47 -6.65 3.16
CA ALA A 113 23.47 -7.68 4.20
C ALA A 113 24.18 -8.96 3.73
N THR A 114 23.88 -9.44 2.52
CA THR A 114 24.53 -10.61 1.92
C THR A 114 26.03 -10.39 1.72
N ALA A 115 26.45 -9.25 1.16
CA ALA A 115 27.86 -8.94 0.99
C ALA A 115 28.63 -8.89 2.32
N ARG A 116 27.99 -8.45 3.40
CA ARG A 116 28.59 -8.46 4.75
C ARG A 116 28.72 -9.87 5.32
N ARG A 117 27.72 -10.73 5.11
CA ARG A 117 27.79 -12.14 5.53
C ARG A 117 28.89 -12.88 4.79
N ALA A 118 28.98 -12.71 3.48
CA ALA A 118 30.07 -13.27 2.66
C ALA A 118 31.44 -12.82 3.18
N LYS A 119 31.64 -11.51 3.36
CA LYS A 119 32.91 -10.99 3.89
C LYS A 119 33.26 -11.53 5.29
N ALA A 120 32.26 -11.74 6.15
CA ALA A 120 32.48 -12.32 7.47
C ALA A 120 32.89 -13.80 7.38
N GLN A 121 32.26 -14.56 6.47
CA GLN A 121 32.63 -15.94 6.18
C GLN A 121 34.05 -16.03 5.61
N ASP A 122 34.39 -15.21 4.62
CA ASP A 122 35.73 -15.18 4.02
C ASP A 122 36.81 -14.88 5.08
N PHE A 123 36.52 -13.95 5.99
CA PHE A 123 37.43 -13.61 7.09
C PHE A 123 37.58 -14.76 8.09
N GLU A 124 36.48 -15.43 8.43
CA GLU A 124 36.51 -16.58 9.34
C GLU A 124 37.24 -17.78 8.71
N GLU A 125 37.02 -18.05 7.43
CA GLU A 125 37.71 -19.09 6.67
C GLU A 125 39.20 -18.82 6.54
N SER A 126 39.58 -17.55 6.27
CA SER A 126 40.99 -17.12 6.26
C SER A 126 41.65 -17.36 7.62
N ARG A 127 40.98 -16.94 8.72
CA ARG A 127 41.48 -17.14 10.09
C ARG A 127 41.61 -18.62 10.46
N ARG A 128 40.65 -19.46 10.07
CA ARG A 128 40.71 -20.93 10.28
C ARG A 128 41.89 -21.54 9.52
N SER A 129 42.12 -21.10 8.28
CA SER A 129 43.21 -21.58 7.44
C SER A 129 44.59 -21.22 8.01
N GLU A 130 44.77 -19.97 8.46
CA GLU A 130 45.99 -19.53 9.15
C GLU A 130 46.25 -20.33 10.42
N PHE A 131 45.21 -20.59 11.22
CA PHE A 131 45.33 -21.40 12.43
C PHE A 131 45.80 -22.84 12.12
N ILE A 132 45.22 -23.48 11.09
CA ILE A 132 45.62 -24.83 10.66
C ILE A 132 47.07 -24.85 10.15
N LEU A 133 47.47 -23.84 9.37
CA LEU A 133 48.84 -23.72 8.85
C LEU A 133 49.86 -23.56 10.00
N ASN A 134 49.56 -22.71 10.98
CA ASN A 134 50.40 -22.49 12.15
C ASN A 134 50.46 -23.71 13.09
N ALA A 135 49.36 -24.45 13.25
CA ALA A 135 49.36 -25.69 14.02
C ALA A 135 50.28 -26.75 13.37
N ARG A 136 50.23 -26.88 12.03
CA ARG A 136 51.07 -27.84 11.29
C ARG A 136 52.55 -27.47 11.24
N SER A 137 52.90 -26.18 11.28
CA SER A 137 54.30 -25.73 11.37
C SER A 137 54.89 -25.90 12.78
N GLY A 138 54.06 -25.78 13.82
CA GLY A 138 54.43 -26.11 15.21
C GLY A 138 54.77 -27.60 15.42
N GLU A 139 54.02 -28.51 14.80
CA GLU A 139 54.31 -29.96 14.91
C GLU A 139 55.62 -30.36 14.21
N LYS A 140 55.97 -29.72 13.08
CA LYS A 140 57.23 -30.02 12.36
C LYS A 140 58.49 -29.51 13.06
N SER A 141 58.37 -28.53 13.95
CA SER A 141 59.50 -28.00 14.71
C SER A 141 59.78 -28.78 16.00
N GLY A 142 58.86 -29.65 16.45
CA GLY A 142 59.03 -30.49 17.64
C GLY A 142 59.58 -31.90 17.39
N ALA A 143 59.69 -32.35 16.13
CA ALA A 143 60.05 -33.74 15.78
C ALA A 143 61.52 -33.97 15.43
N GLY A 144 62.43 -33.02 15.74
CA GLY A 144 63.84 -33.08 15.37
C GLY A 144 64.84 -33.04 16.53
N GLY A 145 64.40 -33.25 17.76
CA GLY A 145 65.27 -33.30 18.95
C GLY A 145 65.11 -34.61 19.70
N ASP A 146 65.87 -35.62 19.26
CA ASP A 146 66.69 -36.54 20.08
C ASP A 146 67.32 -37.63 19.19
#